data_AF-A0A836SBR2-F1
#
_entry.id   AF-A0A836SBR2-F1
#
_cell.length_a   1.000
_cell.length_b   1.000
_cell.length_c   1.000
_cell.angle_alpha   90.00
_cell.angle_beta   90.00
_cell.angle_gamma   90.00
#
_symmetry.space_group_name_H-M   'P 1'
#
loop_
_entity.id
_entity.type
_entity.pdbx_description
1 polymer ?
#
loop_
_entity_poly.entity_id
_entity_poly.type
_entity_poly.pdbx_seq_one_letter_code
_entity_poly.pdbx_strand_id
1 'polypeptide(L)'
;MYRTLFLVGLFASIPLAVIAEDVSDTPDKAKATSTKGTARETLSSATDVDFFRFDVRIDNKNKARDTSGNLTVTLSQKSPPGINPQSGWRVELYSESNLAHSLYTVILPETSLETDFEQGLSPGRYYYKVSSVDGVVFPAKEYTLKGAWEESTQYEKQPNDKPDNATAMRVNEDYYGNLSSTTDVDYYRFSLQVPDVVTITLSQQTPGFDPQLGWQFGLLSQADLAVNLPSTLMQSQPLQAELGVGDHYVFVKGLPEEEVEMKAPIGKPYQLKVNAPTVAPPAAECPFVFTYAVNPHTTHWATFPTPCDVPPGWFSQPEPPDAFETCPARYAIYKSPTQAKDGIGNLNIPFVDVKDDVGNEYLFRVIMQQEGDIFKLGEAKLIRILKEAPVEQPPVEQPPVEQPQP
;
A
#
# COMPACT_ATOMS: atom_id res chain seq x y z
N MET A 1 86.95 -13.37 23.96
CA MET A 1 85.58 -13.86 24.26
C MET A 1 84.73 -12.68 24.72
N TYR A 2 83.91 -12.10 23.85
CA TYR A 2 82.71 -11.36 24.26
C TYR A 2 81.71 -11.46 23.09
N ARG A 3 80.55 -12.05 23.38
CA ARG A 3 79.45 -12.34 22.46
C ARG A 3 78.57 -11.10 22.33
N THR A 4 78.31 -10.66 21.10
CA THR A 4 77.27 -9.66 20.81
C THR A 4 75.94 -10.41 20.63
N LEU A 5 75.00 -10.24 21.56
CA LEU A 5 73.62 -10.70 21.42
C LEU A 5 72.86 -9.77 20.45
N PHE A 6 72.29 -10.35 19.39
CA PHE A 6 71.22 -9.72 18.61
C PHE A 6 69.91 -9.82 19.42
N LEU A 7 69.34 -8.67 19.80
CA LEU A 7 67.98 -8.59 20.33
C LEU A 7 67.02 -8.39 19.16
N VAL A 8 66.27 -9.44 18.82
CA VAL A 8 65.13 -9.35 17.90
C VAL A 8 63.96 -8.77 18.68
N GLY A 9 63.54 -7.55 18.33
CA GLY A 9 62.34 -6.93 18.89
C GLY A 9 61.10 -7.65 18.37
N LEU A 10 60.36 -8.30 19.28
CA LEU A 10 58.98 -8.73 19.01
C LEU A 10 58.12 -7.48 18.85
N PHE A 11 57.69 -7.19 17.61
CA PHE A 11 56.51 -6.37 17.38
C PHE A 11 55.29 -7.18 17.79
N ALA A 12 54.77 -6.94 19.00
CA ALA A 12 53.43 -7.34 19.36
C ALA A 12 52.46 -6.43 18.59
N SER A 13 52.01 -6.89 17.42
CA SER A 13 50.83 -6.32 16.77
C SER A 13 49.64 -6.56 17.69
N ILE A 14 49.17 -5.50 18.35
CA ILE A 14 47.88 -5.50 19.02
C ILE A 14 46.86 -5.80 17.91
N PRO A 15 46.08 -6.90 17.98
CA PRO A 15 44.98 -7.07 17.05
C PRO A 15 44.04 -5.89 17.27
N LEU A 16 43.78 -5.09 16.22
CA LEU A 16 42.62 -4.21 16.22
C LEU A 16 41.43 -5.11 16.57
N ALA A 17 40.76 -4.81 17.68
CA ALA A 17 39.51 -5.45 18.01
C ALA A 17 38.57 -5.18 16.83
N VAL A 18 38.31 -6.23 16.05
CA VAL A 18 37.09 -6.32 15.27
C VAL A 18 35.99 -6.12 16.32
N ILE A 19 35.35 -4.94 16.32
CA ILE A 19 34.09 -4.77 17.03
C ILE A 19 33.21 -5.88 16.49
N ALA A 20 32.81 -6.81 17.36
CA ALA A 20 31.93 -7.89 16.96
C ALA A 20 30.66 -7.23 16.42
N GLU A 21 30.47 -7.34 15.11
CA GLU A 21 29.22 -7.00 14.42
C GLU A 21 28.11 -7.73 15.18
N ASP A 22 27.10 -7.01 15.68
CA ASP A 22 25.97 -7.68 16.31
C ASP A 22 25.28 -8.53 15.22
N VAL A 23 24.83 -9.70 15.63
CA VAL A 23 24.46 -10.80 14.74
C VAL A 23 23.18 -10.47 13.95
N SER A 24 22.54 -9.32 14.18
CA SER A 24 21.29 -8.88 13.54
C SER A 24 21.34 -7.56 12.77
N ASP A 25 22.52 -7.04 12.44
CA ASP A 25 22.62 -5.68 11.86
C ASP A 25 22.22 -5.59 10.37
N THR A 26 21.83 -6.71 9.77
CA THR A 26 21.49 -6.82 8.36
C THR A 26 20.28 -7.73 8.14
N PRO A 27 19.48 -7.52 7.08
CA PRO A 27 18.31 -8.34 6.79
C PRO A 27 18.61 -9.85 6.64
N ASP A 28 19.74 -10.22 6.04
CA ASP A 28 20.12 -11.63 5.84
C ASP A 28 20.45 -12.34 7.17
N LYS A 29 20.96 -11.59 8.15
CA LYS A 29 21.25 -12.08 9.51
C LYS A 29 20.10 -11.83 10.50
N ALA A 30 18.95 -11.31 10.04
CA ALA A 30 17.83 -10.96 10.91
C ALA A 30 17.39 -12.10 11.85
N LYS A 31 17.16 -11.76 13.12
CA LYS A 31 16.66 -12.68 14.15
C LYS A 31 15.24 -13.12 13.79
N ALA A 32 14.97 -14.43 13.78
CA ALA A 32 13.64 -14.93 13.47
C ALA A 32 12.64 -14.67 14.61
N THR A 33 11.46 -14.15 14.27
CA THR A 33 10.30 -13.99 15.15
C THR A 33 9.03 -14.52 14.46
N SER A 34 7.85 -14.20 14.99
CA SER A 34 6.57 -14.53 14.39
C SER A 34 5.59 -13.37 14.51
N THR A 35 4.48 -13.44 13.78
CA THR A 35 3.41 -12.43 13.84
C THR A 35 2.76 -12.29 15.23
N LYS A 36 2.95 -13.28 16.12
CA LYS A 36 2.53 -13.26 17.54
C LYS A 36 3.70 -13.31 18.51
N GLY A 37 4.91 -13.05 18.01
CA GLY A 37 6.17 -13.22 18.72
C GLY A 37 6.45 -12.07 19.69
N THR A 38 7.41 -12.29 20.57
CA THR A 38 7.98 -11.25 21.42
C THR A 38 9.50 -11.33 21.33
N ALA A 39 10.14 -10.21 21.06
CA ALA A 39 11.59 -10.04 21.06
C ALA A 39 12.00 -8.97 22.07
N ARG A 40 13.17 -9.14 22.66
CA ARG A 40 13.78 -8.20 23.62
C ARG A 40 15.23 -8.04 23.26
N GLU A 41 15.65 -6.80 23.04
CA GLU A 41 17.04 -6.47 22.70
C GLU A 41 17.41 -5.09 23.24
N THR A 42 18.67 -4.71 23.08
CA THR A 42 19.22 -3.40 23.46
C THR A 42 20.14 -2.92 22.35
N LEU A 43 19.99 -1.66 21.95
CA LEU A 43 20.96 -1.02 21.06
C LEU A 43 22.28 -0.79 21.81
N SER A 44 23.38 -1.22 21.22
CA SER A 44 24.75 -1.11 21.73
C SER A 44 25.40 0.24 21.41
N SER A 45 24.91 0.96 20.40
CA SER A 45 25.37 2.29 19.98
C SER A 45 24.27 3.07 19.25
N ALA A 46 24.52 4.35 18.94
CA ALA A 46 23.57 5.16 18.16
C ALA A 46 23.49 4.76 16.68
N THR A 47 24.48 4.03 16.19
CA THR A 47 24.51 3.47 14.83
C THR A 47 24.08 2.01 14.79
N ASP A 48 23.76 1.43 15.94
CA ASP A 48 23.33 0.04 16.03
C ASP A 48 21.92 -0.15 15.46
N VAL A 49 21.71 -1.29 14.82
CA VAL A 49 20.44 -1.65 14.19
C VAL A 49 20.14 -3.11 14.44
N ASP A 50 18.91 -3.40 14.88
CA ASP A 50 18.45 -4.76 15.11
C ASP A 50 17.41 -5.14 14.05
N PHE A 51 17.73 -6.10 13.19
CA PHE A 51 16.77 -6.71 12.28
C PHE A 51 16.11 -7.96 12.85
N PHE A 52 14.79 -8.03 12.71
CA PHE A 52 13.98 -9.22 12.97
C PHE A 52 13.22 -9.60 11.71
N ARG A 53 12.98 -10.89 11.49
CA ARG A 53 12.18 -11.39 10.35
C ARG A 53 11.01 -12.25 10.80
N PHE A 54 9.89 -12.16 10.09
CA PHE A 54 8.73 -13.04 10.28
C PHE A 54 8.02 -13.32 8.97
N ASP A 55 7.26 -14.42 8.93
CA ASP A 55 6.48 -14.81 7.76
C ASP A 55 4.98 -14.75 8.07
N VAL A 56 4.20 -14.10 7.22
CA VAL A 56 2.75 -14.33 7.08
C VAL A 56 2.60 -15.51 6.12
N ARG A 57 2.17 -16.66 6.64
CA ARG A 57 2.28 -17.94 5.93
C ARG A 57 1.16 -18.16 4.94
N ILE A 58 1.49 -18.71 3.78
CA ILE A 58 0.52 -19.31 2.85
C ILE A 58 -0.01 -20.63 3.45
N ASP A 59 -1.30 -20.92 3.26
CA ASP A 59 -1.86 -22.23 3.61
C ASP A 59 -1.39 -23.29 2.61
N ASN A 60 -0.43 -24.13 3.03
CA ASN A 60 0.14 -25.19 2.20
C ASN A 60 -0.88 -26.28 1.81
N LYS A 61 -2.00 -26.42 2.52
CA LYS A 61 -3.06 -27.38 2.19
C LYS A 61 -4.05 -26.81 1.19
N ASN A 62 -4.32 -25.52 1.30
CA ASN A 62 -5.17 -24.78 0.38
C ASN A 62 -4.48 -23.50 -0.07
N LYS A 63 -3.65 -23.58 -1.11
CA LYS A 63 -2.90 -22.42 -1.62
C LYS A 63 -3.80 -21.26 -2.09
N ALA A 64 -5.07 -21.53 -2.37
CA ALA A 64 -6.06 -20.52 -2.75
C ALA A 64 -6.73 -19.85 -1.53
N ARG A 65 -6.42 -20.27 -0.30
CA ARG A 65 -6.91 -19.56 0.89
C ARG A 65 -6.07 -18.32 1.12
N ASP A 66 -6.73 -17.17 1.16
CA ASP A 66 -6.14 -15.92 1.61
C ASP A 66 -5.93 -15.95 3.13
N THR A 67 -4.67 -15.85 3.55
CA THR A 67 -4.23 -15.82 4.96
C THR A 67 -3.72 -14.43 5.36
N SER A 68 -4.07 -13.39 4.60
CA SER A 68 -3.88 -11.99 4.97
C SER A 68 -4.57 -11.63 6.28
N GLY A 69 -4.21 -10.48 6.82
CA GLY A 69 -4.71 -10.03 8.10
C GLY A 69 -4.05 -8.75 8.57
N ASN A 70 -4.39 -8.37 9.80
CA ASN A 70 -3.82 -7.21 10.45
C ASN A 70 -2.75 -7.63 11.46
N LEU A 71 -1.62 -6.95 11.37
CA LEU A 71 -0.53 -7.02 12.33
C LEU A 71 -0.61 -5.81 13.24
N THR A 72 -0.82 -6.03 14.54
CA THR A 72 -0.60 -5.00 15.56
C THR A 72 0.78 -5.21 16.17
N VAL A 73 1.60 -4.17 16.23
CA VAL A 73 2.93 -4.21 16.83
C VAL A 73 2.99 -3.23 17.98
N THR A 74 3.42 -3.70 19.15
CA THR A 74 3.71 -2.85 20.31
C THR A 74 5.21 -2.85 20.56
N LEU A 75 5.81 -1.66 20.58
CA LEU A 75 7.15 -1.43 21.09
C LEU A 75 7.04 -0.82 22.50
N SER A 76 7.77 -1.37 23.46
CA SER A 76 7.71 -0.90 24.85
C SER A 76 9.06 -0.96 25.56
N GLN A 77 9.20 -0.20 26.65
CA GLN A 77 10.34 -0.24 27.57
C GLN A 77 9.87 -0.37 29.03
N LYS A 78 10.79 -0.71 29.93
CA LYS A 78 10.47 -0.82 31.38
C LYS A 78 10.27 0.56 32.01
N SER A 79 9.38 0.62 33.01
CA SER A 79 9.18 1.79 33.85
C SER A 79 10.28 1.93 34.92
N PRO A 80 10.71 3.15 35.29
CA PRO A 80 10.31 4.43 34.70
C PRO A 80 10.96 4.67 33.32
N PRO A 81 10.31 5.44 32.43
CA PRO A 81 10.91 5.80 31.15
C PRO A 81 12.17 6.67 31.37
N GLY A 82 12.99 6.79 30.33
CA GLY A 82 14.04 7.78 30.30
C GLY A 82 13.52 9.21 30.30
N ILE A 83 14.46 10.14 30.34
CA ILE A 83 14.14 11.58 30.41
C ILE A 83 14.70 12.36 29.21
N ASN A 84 15.40 11.69 28.30
CA ASN A 84 15.98 12.34 27.14
C ASN A 84 14.97 12.39 25.99
N PRO A 85 14.43 13.56 25.63
CA PRO A 85 13.44 13.68 24.57
C PRO A 85 14.02 13.52 23.16
N GLN A 86 15.35 13.55 23.00
CA GLN A 86 16.03 13.35 21.72
C GLN A 86 16.42 11.88 21.49
N SER A 87 16.28 11.04 22.52
CA SER A 87 16.58 9.62 22.48
C SER A 87 15.30 8.81 22.32
N GLY A 88 15.43 7.65 21.68
CA GLY A 88 14.32 6.73 21.50
C GLY A 88 14.67 5.64 20.49
N TRP A 89 13.68 4.82 20.20
CA TRP A 89 13.76 3.77 19.19
C TRP A 89 12.84 4.11 18.02
N ARG A 90 13.34 3.88 16.82
CA ARG A 90 12.57 3.89 15.57
C ARG A 90 12.38 2.45 15.13
N VAL A 91 11.14 2.07 14.83
CA VAL A 91 10.82 0.79 14.20
C VAL A 91 10.31 1.05 12.80
N GLU A 92 10.93 0.37 11.84
CA GLU A 92 10.52 0.40 10.44
C GLU A 92 10.12 -1.02 10.02
N LEU A 93 8.96 -1.17 9.39
CA LEU A 93 8.46 -2.42 8.84
C LEU A 93 8.75 -2.47 7.34
N TYR A 94 9.33 -3.56 6.83
CA TYR A 94 9.63 -3.76 5.42
C TYR A 94 9.04 -5.07 4.90
N SER A 95 8.68 -5.08 3.62
CA SER A 95 8.48 -6.31 2.85
C SER A 95 9.83 -6.83 2.32
N GLU A 96 10.01 -8.15 2.23
CA GLU A 96 11.18 -8.75 1.58
C GLU A 96 11.36 -8.28 0.13
N SER A 97 10.27 -7.97 -0.58
CA SER A 97 10.31 -7.49 -1.97
C SER A 97 10.83 -6.06 -2.11
N ASN A 98 10.84 -5.26 -1.04
CA ASN A 98 11.28 -3.87 -1.05
C ASN A 98 11.85 -3.46 0.31
N LEU A 99 13.13 -3.75 0.52
CA LEU A 99 13.86 -3.35 1.73
C LEU A 99 14.33 -1.88 1.70
N ALA A 100 14.08 -1.15 0.61
CA ALA A 100 14.48 0.24 0.47
C ALA A 100 13.42 1.23 1.00
N HIS A 101 12.15 0.81 1.03
CA HIS A 101 11.04 1.65 1.48
C HIS A 101 10.24 0.91 2.55
N SER A 102 10.10 1.53 3.73
CA SER A 102 9.30 0.96 4.81
C SER A 102 7.82 1.04 4.48
N LEU A 103 7.07 -0.01 4.80
CA LEU A 103 5.61 -0.01 4.83
C LEU A 103 5.08 0.85 5.98
N TYR A 104 5.78 0.87 7.12
CA TYR A 104 5.39 1.65 8.28
C TYR A 104 6.61 2.12 9.06
N THR A 105 6.53 3.31 9.66
CA THR A 105 7.52 3.81 10.63
C THR A 105 6.83 4.31 11.90
N VAL A 106 7.28 3.83 13.07
CA VAL A 106 6.84 4.33 14.37
C VAL A 106 8.05 4.70 15.24
N ILE A 107 7.86 5.67 16.13
CA ILE A 107 8.88 6.10 17.09
C ILE A 107 8.37 5.89 18.51
N LEU A 108 9.18 5.24 19.34
CA LEU A 108 9.05 5.25 20.79
C LEU A 108 10.09 6.22 21.38
N PRO A 109 9.69 7.44 21.78
CA PRO A 109 10.58 8.32 22.52
C PRO A 109 11.00 7.67 23.84
N GLU A 110 12.23 7.89 24.28
CA GLU A 110 12.72 7.34 25.55
C GLU A 110 11.91 7.86 26.75
N THR A 111 11.18 8.96 26.59
CA THR A 111 10.27 9.54 27.59
C THR A 111 8.92 8.83 27.70
N SER A 112 8.62 7.88 26.82
CA SER A 112 7.33 7.17 26.74
C SER A 112 7.51 5.69 27.06
N LEU A 113 6.49 5.04 27.65
CA LEU A 113 6.59 3.62 28.01
C LEU A 113 6.38 2.68 26.82
N GLU A 114 5.48 3.05 25.91
CA GLU A 114 5.10 2.22 24.77
C GLU A 114 4.53 3.05 23.63
N THR A 115 4.50 2.43 22.46
CA THR A 115 3.83 2.89 21.24
C THR A 115 3.41 1.67 20.44
N ASP A 116 2.40 1.83 19.60
CA ASP A 116 1.86 0.78 18.75
C ASP A 116 1.54 1.29 17.35
N PHE A 117 1.46 0.36 16.41
CA PHE A 117 0.93 0.57 15.08
C PHE A 117 0.24 -0.69 14.57
N GLU A 118 -0.59 -0.50 13.54
CA GLU A 118 -1.27 -1.58 12.82
C GLU A 118 -0.94 -1.54 11.34
N GLN A 119 -0.84 -2.71 10.71
CA GLN A 119 -0.62 -2.83 9.28
C GLN A 119 -1.33 -4.06 8.72
N GLY A 120 -2.21 -3.84 7.75
CA GLY A 120 -2.77 -4.92 6.95
C GLY A 120 -1.74 -5.50 5.98
N LEU A 121 -1.49 -6.82 6.06
CA LEU A 121 -0.43 -7.51 5.32
C LEU A 121 -0.96 -8.72 4.55
N SER A 122 -0.41 -8.91 3.35
CA SER A 122 -0.58 -10.14 2.56
C SER A 122 0.38 -11.25 3.02
N PRO A 123 0.16 -12.52 2.62
CA PRO A 123 1.16 -13.57 2.78
C PRO A 123 2.51 -13.16 2.17
N GLY A 124 3.59 -13.38 2.91
CA GLY A 124 4.92 -12.90 2.54
C GLY A 124 5.89 -12.91 3.71
N ARG A 125 7.15 -12.57 3.43
CA ARG A 125 8.16 -12.35 4.45
C ARG A 125 8.34 -10.85 4.69
N TYR A 126 8.48 -10.51 5.97
CA TYR A 126 8.62 -9.15 6.44
C TYR A 126 9.76 -9.01 7.44
N TYR A 127 10.23 -7.78 7.59
CA TYR A 127 11.33 -7.42 8.46
C TYR A 127 10.96 -6.23 9.34
N TYR A 128 11.31 -6.31 10.62
CA TYR A 128 11.42 -5.13 11.47
C TYR A 128 12.87 -4.69 11.49
N LYS A 129 13.11 -3.39 11.37
CA LYS A 129 14.39 -2.77 11.70
C LYS A 129 14.17 -1.85 12.89
N VAL A 130 14.84 -2.15 14.00
CA VAL A 130 14.85 -1.28 15.18
C VAL A 130 16.18 -0.53 15.19
N SER A 131 16.13 0.78 15.32
CA SER A 131 17.32 1.65 15.32
C SER A 131 17.11 2.81 16.28
N SER A 132 18.18 3.56 16.56
CA SER A 132 18.02 4.80 17.31
C SER A 132 17.32 5.86 16.44
N VAL A 133 16.53 6.73 17.08
CA VAL A 133 15.89 7.87 16.39
C VAL A 133 16.93 8.87 15.88
N ASP A 134 18.05 8.99 16.59
CA ASP A 134 19.14 9.92 16.35
C ASP A 134 20.48 9.18 16.18
N GLY A 135 21.39 9.71 15.36
CA GLY A 135 22.67 9.07 15.05
C GLY A 135 23.78 9.32 16.08
N VAL A 136 23.52 10.13 17.11
CA VAL A 136 24.50 10.52 18.15
C VAL A 136 24.09 10.00 19.52
N VAL A 137 22.78 10.05 19.84
CA VAL A 137 22.26 9.65 21.15
C VAL A 137 21.29 8.49 21.03
N PHE A 138 21.45 7.50 21.89
CA PHE A 138 20.62 6.30 21.88
C PHE A 138 20.22 5.83 23.29
N PRO A 139 19.11 5.11 23.40
CA PRO A 139 18.70 4.52 24.66
C PRO A 139 19.45 3.21 24.90
N ALA A 140 20.41 3.22 25.82
CA ALA A 140 21.10 2.02 26.30
C ALA A 140 20.22 1.21 27.28
N LYS A 141 19.01 0.85 26.83
CA LYS A 141 17.99 0.13 27.59
C LYS A 141 17.37 -0.98 26.75
N GLU A 142 16.90 -2.01 27.43
CA GLU A 142 16.12 -3.08 26.80
C GLU A 142 14.78 -2.53 26.30
N TYR A 143 14.50 -2.74 25.02
CA TYR A 143 13.16 -2.60 24.46
C TYR A 143 12.51 -3.97 24.30
N THR A 144 11.18 -3.99 24.20
CA THR A 144 10.39 -5.19 23.90
C THR A 144 9.53 -4.92 22.69
N LEU A 145 9.72 -5.70 21.63
CA LEU A 145 8.89 -5.70 20.44
C LEU A 145 7.92 -6.89 20.51
N LYS A 146 6.61 -6.62 20.43
CA LYS A 146 5.57 -7.65 20.52
C LYS A 146 4.61 -7.54 19.33
N GLY A 147 4.43 -8.63 18.60
CA GLY A 147 3.42 -8.73 17.55
C GLY A 147 2.13 -9.37 18.05
N ALA A 148 1.01 -8.96 17.47
CA ALA A 148 -0.27 -9.64 17.53
C ALA A 148 -0.86 -9.72 16.10
N TRP A 149 -1.52 -10.83 15.79
CA TRP A 149 -2.00 -11.12 14.44
C TRP A 149 -3.46 -11.55 14.45
N GLU A 150 -4.24 -10.83 13.65
CA GLU A 150 -5.62 -11.15 13.32
C GLU A 150 -5.70 -11.51 11.84
N GLU A 151 -5.88 -12.81 11.54
CA GLU A 151 -6.10 -13.27 10.17
C GLU A 151 -7.51 -12.86 9.71
N SER A 152 -7.59 -12.04 8.67
CA SER A 152 -8.84 -11.61 8.05
C SER A 152 -8.57 -10.98 6.68
N THR A 153 -9.39 -11.35 5.70
CA THR A 153 -9.33 -10.80 4.34
C THR A 153 -9.89 -9.38 4.23
N GLN A 154 -10.50 -8.86 5.30
CA GLN A 154 -11.18 -7.56 5.37
C GLN A 154 -10.22 -6.41 5.71
N TYR A 155 -8.96 -6.68 5.98
CA TYR A 155 -7.95 -5.64 6.11
C TYR A 155 -7.35 -5.27 4.75
N GLU A 156 -6.86 -4.04 4.65
CA GLU A 156 -5.93 -3.58 3.62
C GLU A 156 -4.74 -4.54 3.45
N LYS A 157 -4.09 -4.49 2.29
CA LYS A 157 -3.01 -5.39 1.92
C LYS A 157 -1.85 -4.57 1.34
N GLN A 158 -0.94 -4.18 2.22
CA GLN A 158 0.14 -3.29 1.85
C GLN A 158 1.34 -4.02 1.20
N PRO A 159 2.03 -3.39 0.24
CA PRO A 159 1.78 -2.04 -0.29
C PRO A 159 0.60 -1.99 -1.28
N ASN A 160 -0.24 -0.97 -1.17
CA ASN A 160 -1.44 -0.72 -2.00
C ASN A 160 -1.56 0.75 -2.46
N ASP A 161 -0.42 1.46 -2.54
CA ASP A 161 -0.35 2.89 -2.93
C ASP A 161 -0.68 3.21 -4.39
N LYS A 162 -1.05 2.20 -5.20
CA LYS A 162 -1.36 2.35 -6.63
C LYS A 162 -2.56 1.49 -7.03
N PRO A 163 -3.22 1.82 -8.15
CA PRO A 163 -4.29 0.98 -8.68
C PRO A 163 -3.84 -0.47 -8.97
N ASP A 164 -2.61 -0.66 -9.46
CA ASP A 164 -2.07 -1.97 -9.84
C ASP A 164 -1.85 -2.93 -8.67
N ASN A 165 -1.67 -2.40 -7.46
CA ASN A 165 -1.56 -3.15 -6.21
C ASN A 165 -2.72 -2.88 -5.24
N ALA A 166 -3.84 -2.37 -5.75
CA ALA A 166 -5.01 -2.05 -4.93
C ALA A 166 -5.49 -3.27 -4.14
N THR A 167 -5.90 -3.02 -2.90
CA THR A 167 -6.51 -4.05 -2.06
C THR A 167 -7.82 -4.52 -2.68
N ALA A 168 -7.84 -5.80 -3.02
CA ALA A 168 -9.02 -6.54 -3.42
C ALA A 168 -10.15 -6.43 -2.38
N MET A 169 -11.35 -5.98 -2.79
CA MET A 169 -12.52 -5.92 -1.93
C MET A 169 -13.80 -6.50 -2.55
N ARG A 170 -14.66 -7.08 -1.69
CA ARG A 170 -16.04 -7.45 -2.02
C ARG A 170 -16.98 -6.29 -1.70
N VAL A 171 -17.94 -6.05 -2.59
CA VAL A 171 -19.05 -5.15 -2.29
C VAL A 171 -19.94 -5.73 -1.19
N ASN A 172 -20.64 -4.87 -0.48
CA ASN A 172 -21.54 -5.17 0.65
C ASN A 172 -20.86 -5.72 1.91
N GLU A 173 -19.53 -5.75 1.93
CA GLU A 173 -18.71 -6.10 3.10
C GLU A 173 -17.99 -4.87 3.65
N ASP A 174 -17.55 -4.98 4.90
CA ASP A 174 -16.77 -3.94 5.59
C ASP A 174 -15.28 -4.25 5.46
N TYR A 175 -14.50 -3.23 5.14
CA TYR A 175 -13.05 -3.29 5.04
C TYR A 175 -12.40 -2.28 5.99
N TYR A 176 -11.20 -2.59 6.47
CA TYR A 176 -10.48 -1.80 7.45
C TYR A 176 -9.08 -1.46 6.94
N GLY A 177 -8.62 -0.26 7.26
CA GLY A 177 -7.29 0.21 6.90
C GLY A 177 -6.86 1.37 7.78
N ASN A 178 -5.62 1.80 7.61
CA ASN A 178 -5.04 2.95 8.27
C ASN A 178 -3.91 3.52 7.43
N LEU A 179 -3.75 4.85 7.45
CA LEU A 179 -2.67 5.49 6.71
C LEU A 179 -1.35 5.37 7.49
N SER A 180 -0.34 4.77 6.87
CA SER A 180 1.00 4.56 7.41
C SER A 180 1.85 5.83 7.43
N SER A 181 1.55 6.79 6.55
CA SER A 181 2.26 8.05 6.41
C SER A 181 1.38 9.15 5.82
N THR A 182 1.84 10.40 5.83
CA THR A 182 1.09 11.54 5.28
C THR A 182 0.92 11.50 3.78
N THR A 183 1.72 10.67 3.11
CA THR A 183 1.70 10.46 1.65
C THR A 183 1.07 9.12 1.26
N ASP A 184 0.63 8.33 2.24
CA ASP A 184 -0.05 7.05 2.00
C ASP A 184 -1.39 7.29 1.31
N VAL A 185 -1.64 6.51 0.26
CA VAL A 185 -2.90 6.50 -0.47
C VAL A 185 -3.33 5.06 -0.64
N ASP A 186 -4.31 4.64 0.15
CA ASP A 186 -4.85 3.30 0.06
C ASP A 186 -5.76 3.16 -1.15
N TYR A 187 -5.37 2.33 -2.13
CA TYR A 187 -6.26 1.93 -3.21
C TYR A 187 -6.97 0.62 -2.86
N TYR A 188 -8.26 0.57 -3.18
CA TYR A 188 -9.12 -0.60 -3.13
C TYR A 188 -9.77 -0.85 -4.48
N ARG A 189 -9.96 -2.12 -4.84
CA ARG A 189 -10.58 -2.54 -6.11
C ARG A 189 -11.75 -3.47 -5.86
N PHE A 190 -12.87 -3.19 -6.51
CA PHE A 190 -14.03 -4.07 -6.57
C PHE A 190 -14.53 -4.24 -8.00
N SER A 191 -15.26 -5.31 -8.28
CA SER A 191 -15.81 -5.59 -9.61
C SER A 191 -17.33 -5.70 -9.56
N LEU A 192 -18.00 -5.11 -10.55
CA LEU A 192 -19.44 -5.25 -10.75
C LEU A 192 -19.73 -6.20 -11.91
N GLN A 193 -20.57 -7.20 -11.68
CA GLN A 193 -21.03 -8.13 -12.73
C GLN A 193 -22.25 -7.62 -13.50
N VAL A 194 -22.98 -6.67 -12.91
CA VAL A 194 -24.12 -5.97 -13.49
C VAL A 194 -24.01 -4.49 -13.13
N PRO A 195 -24.53 -3.55 -13.95
CA PRO A 195 -24.57 -2.15 -13.58
C PRO A 195 -25.36 -1.93 -12.29
N ASP A 196 -24.92 -1.01 -11.44
CA ASP A 196 -25.55 -0.73 -10.14
C ASP A 196 -25.40 0.74 -9.71
N VAL A 197 -26.24 1.17 -8.77
CA VAL A 197 -26.06 2.40 -8.00
C VAL A 197 -25.24 2.06 -6.77
N VAL A 198 -23.96 2.39 -6.81
CA VAL A 198 -23.02 2.10 -5.72
C VAL A 198 -23.03 3.23 -4.69
N THR A 199 -23.07 2.87 -3.41
CA THR A 199 -22.91 3.80 -2.28
C THR A 199 -21.62 3.48 -1.53
N ILE A 200 -20.75 4.47 -1.37
CA ILE A 200 -19.47 4.35 -0.65
C ILE A 200 -19.51 5.19 0.61
N THR A 201 -19.11 4.61 1.72
CA THR A 201 -19.02 5.29 3.02
C THR A 201 -17.71 4.98 3.71
N LEU A 202 -17.17 5.98 4.39
CA LEU A 202 -16.01 5.85 5.27
C LEU A 202 -16.43 6.20 6.70
N SER A 203 -15.95 5.44 7.68
CA SER A 203 -16.18 5.71 9.11
C SER A 203 -14.93 5.47 9.94
N GLN A 204 -14.91 6.10 11.12
CA GLN A 204 -13.91 5.89 12.17
C GLN A 204 -14.62 5.77 13.52
N GLN A 205 -13.94 5.20 14.51
CA GLN A 205 -14.55 4.95 15.82
C GLN A 205 -14.26 6.05 16.85
N THR A 206 -13.14 6.77 16.70
CA THR A 206 -12.68 7.73 17.71
C THR A 206 -12.42 9.08 17.07
N PRO A 207 -13.41 9.99 17.07
CA PRO A 207 -13.22 11.33 16.54
C PRO A 207 -12.04 12.05 17.17
N GLY A 208 -11.24 12.69 16.33
CA GLY A 208 -10.26 13.70 16.72
C GLY A 208 -10.92 15.06 16.98
N PHE A 209 -10.09 16.05 17.26
CA PHE A 209 -10.54 17.41 17.59
C PHE A 209 -10.27 18.43 16.48
N ASP A 210 -9.42 18.10 15.51
CA ASP A 210 -9.01 19.02 14.46
C ASP A 210 -9.80 18.73 13.17
N PRO A 211 -10.75 19.60 12.79
CA PRO A 211 -11.61 19.37 11.63
C PRO A 211 -10.88 19.56 10.29
N GLN A 212 -9.65 20.06 10.31
CA GLN A 212 -8.82 20.15 9.11
C GLN A 212 -8.15 18.82 8.78
N LEU A 213 -8.12 17.90 9.74
CA LEU A 213 -7.49 16.59 9.59
C LEU A 213 -8.56 15.57 9.32
N GLY A 214 -8.20 14.47 8.70
CA GLY A 214 -9.11 13.36 8.51
C GLY A 214 -8.75 12.59 7.26
N TRP A 215 -9.76 12.03 6.63
CA TRP A 215 -9.61 11.22 5.44
C TRP A 215 -10.37 11.83 4.29
N GLN A 216 -9.85 11.68 3.09
CA GLN A 216 -10.59 11.86 1.86
C GLN A 216 -10.70 10.52 1.17
N PHE A 217 -11.87 10.22 0.61
CA PHE A 217 -12.03 9.06 -0.25
C PHE A 217 -12.81 9.44 -1.51
N GLY A 218 -12.63 8.66 -2.57
CA GLY A 218 -13.31 8.92 -3.84
C GLY A 218 -13.19 7.77 -4.81
N LEU A 219 -13.95 7.85 -5.91
CA LEU A 219 -13.83 6.94 -7.04
C LEU A 219 -12.74 7.45 -7.99
N LEU A 220 -11.78 6.59 -8.33
CA LEU A 220 -10.72 6.95 -9.28
C LEU A 220 -11.32 7.34 -10.65
N SER A 221 -12.27 6.55 -11.13
CA SER A 221 -12.96 6.83 -12.40
C SER A 221 -13.82 8.10 -12.37
N GLN A 222 -13.99 8.76 -11.23
CA GLN A 222 -14.75 10.00 -11.07
C GLN A 222 -14.03 10.92 -10.09
N ALA A 223 -12.79 11.30 -10.39
CA ALA A 223 -11.91 12.07 -9.50
C ALA A 223 -12.54 13.39 -8.95
N ASP A 224 -13.48 14.00 -9.68
CA ASP A 224 -14.22 15.18 -9.22
C ASP A 224 -15.27 14.88 -8.12
N LEU A 225 -15.49 13.61 -7.75
CA LEU A 225 -16.42 13.14 -6.71
C LEU A 225 -15.68 12.55 -5.51
N ALA A 226 -14.81 13.34 -4.88
CA ALA A 226 -14.20 13.00 -3.60
C ALA A 226 -15.06 13.51 -2.43
N VAL A 227 -15.08 12.75 -1.33
CA VAL A 227 -15.77 13.10 -0.09
C VAL A 227 -14.77 13.15 1.05
N ASN A 228 -14.87 14.22 1.85
CA ASN A 228 -14.06 14.42 3.04
C ASN A 228 -14.76 13.84 4.27
N LEU A 229 -13.99 13.15 5.10
CA LEU A 229 -14.32 12.76 6.47
C LEU A 229 -13.35 13.48 7.42
N PRO A 230 -13.70 14.69 7.89
CA PRO A 230 -12.98 15.33 8.98
C PRO A 230 -12.88 14.43 10.22
N SER A 231 -11.77 14.52 10.94
CA SER A 231 -11.49 13.72 12.14
C SER A 231 -12.52 13.98 13.24
N THR A 232 -13.21 15.11 13.22
CA THR A 232 -14.28 15.45 14.17
C THR A 232 -15.60 14.71 13.90
N LEU A 233 -15.73 13.97 12.79
CA LEU A 233 -16.94 13.24 12.42
C LEU A 233 -16.67 11.74 12.43
N MET A 234 -17.63 10.95 12.93
CA MET A 234 -17.51 9.49 12.97
C MET A 234 -17.73 8.82 11.61
N GLN A 235 -18.52 9.43 10.74
CA GLN A 235 -18.91 8.86 9.46
C GLN A 235 -19.02 9.96 8.40
N SER A 236 -18.66 9.62 7.17
CA SER A 236 -18.74 10.52 6.04
C SER A 236 -20.18 10.72 5.57
N GLN A 237 -20.40 11.75 4.75
CA GLN A 237 -21.54 11.69 3.83
C GLN A 237 -21.32 10.54 2.83
N PRO A 238 -22.38 9.85 2.38
CA PRO A 238 -22.25 8.81 1.38
C PRO A 238 -21.89 9.42 0.02
N LEU A 239 -20.93 8.80 -0.67
CA LEU A 239 -20.70 9.02 -2.10
C LEU A 239 -21.58 8.04 -2.88
N GLN A 240 -22.38 8.53 -3.83
CA GLN A 240 -23.21 7.69 -4.70
C GLN A 240 -22.83 7.86 -6.17
N ALA A 241 -22.76 6.75 -6.90
CA ALA A 241 -22.46 6.76 -8.32
C ALA A 241 -23.17 5.62 -9.05
N GLU A 242 -23.67 5.89 -10.26
CA GLU A 242 -24.08 4.85 -11.20
C GLU A 242 -22.84 4.27 -11.88
N LEU A 243 -22.57 2.98 -11.66
CA LEU A 243 -21.39 2.30 -12.17
C LEU A 243 -21.80 1.15 -13.10
N GLY A 244 -21.07 0.99 -14.20
CA GLY A 244 -21.25 -0.10 -15.15
C GLY A 244 -20.52 -1.38 -14.73
N VAL A 245 -20.67 -2.44 -15.54
CA VAL A 245 -19.93 -3.71 -15.39
C VAL A 245 -18.42 -3.47 -15.54
N GLY A 246 -17.62 -4.09 -14.68
CA GLY A 246 -16.16 -4.03 -14.72
C GLY A 246 -15.54 -3.73 -13.36
N ASP A 247 -14.22 -3.49 -13.38
CA ASP A 247 -13.46 -3.10 -12.21
C ASP A 247 -13.57 -1.60 -11.93
N HIS A 248 -13.67 -1.27 -10.65
CA HIS A 248 -13.72 0.08 -10.13
C HIS A 248 -12.77 0.21 -8.95
N TYR A 249 -12.24 1.41 -8.77
CA TYR A 249 -11.23 1.70 -7.76
C TYR A 249 -11.70 2.82 -6.85
N VAL A 250 -11.53 2.61 -5.54
CA VAL A 250 -11.69 3.61 -4.50
C VAL A 250 -10.32 3.92 -3.95
N PHE A 251 -10.02 5.20 -3.72
CA PHE A 251 -8.85 5.60 -2.95
C PHE A 251 -9.27 6.15 -1.59
N VAL A 252 -8.41 6.01 -0.59
CA VAL A 252 -8.48 6.70 0.71
C VAL A 252 -7.13 7.36 0.96
N LYS A 253 -7.12 8.62 1.37
CA LYS A 253 -5.89 9.37 1.69
C LYS A 253 -6.10 10.38 2.81
N GLY A 254 -5.01 10.96 3.30
CA GLY A 254 -5.04 11.98 4.36
C GLY A 254 -5.61 13.32 3.89
N LEU A 255 -6.30 14.02 4.80
CA LEU A 255 -6.62 15.45 4.70
C LEU A 255 -5.74 16.27 5.64
N PRO A 256 -5.25 17.47 5.26
CA PRO A 256 -5.50 18.15 3.98
C PRO A 256 -4.62 17.63 2.82
N GLU A 257 -5.01 17.91 1.57
CA GLU A 257 -4.25 17.54 0.37
C GLU A 257 -3.00 18.39 0.11
N GLU A 258 -2.89 19.59 0.71
CA GLU A 258 -1.78 20.53 0.42
C GLU A 258 -0.58 20.36 1.36
N GLU A 259 0.62 20.65 0.83
CA GLU A 259 1.95 20.51 1.46
C GLU A 259 2.19 21.36 2.72
N VAL A 260 1.20 22.09 3.23
CA VAL A 260 1.38 22.96 4.40
C VAL A 260 1.25 22.14 5.69
N GLU A 261 2.40 21.63 6.14
CA GLU A 261 2.64 20.98 7.43
C GLU A 261 1.68 19.83 7.80
N MET A 262 2.04 18.63 7.33
CA MET A 262 1.92 17.33 7.99
C MET A 262 0.84 17.20 9.08
N LYS A 263 -0.41 17.06 8.68
CA LYS A 263 -1.42 16.56 9.60
C LYS A 263 -2.40 15.64 8.87
N ALA A 264 -2.05 14.36 8.77
CA ALA A 264 -3.00 13.31 8.40
C ALA A 264 -3.23 12.42 9.63
N PRO A 265 -4.36 11.69 9.70
CA PRO A 265 -4.67 10.80 10.81
C PRO A 265 -3.86 9.49 10.73
N ILE A 266 -2.53 9.60 10.81
CA ILE A 266 -1.58 8.49 10.67
C ILE A 266 -1.80 7.47 11.78
N GLY A 267 -1.83 6.18 11.39
CA GLY A 267 -2.09 5.07 12.30
C GLY A 267 -3.50 5.04 12.89
N LYS A 268 -4.42 5.90 12.43
CA LYS A 268 -5.81 5.86 12.89
C LYS A 268 -6.64 4.98 11.97
N PRO A 269 -7.31 3.95 12.51
CA PRO A 269 -8.07 3.02 11.69
C PRO A 269 -9.33 3.70 11.14
N TYR A 270 -9.63 3.37 9.89
CA TYR A 270 -10.90 3.65 9.24
C TYR A 270 -11.58 2.34 8.82
N GLN A 271 -12.88 2.45 8.55
CA GLN A 271 -13.69 1.41 7.97
C GLN A 271 -14.27 1.93 6.65
N LEU A 272 -14.00 1.24 5.55
CA LEU A 272 -14.52 1.49 4.22
C LEU A 272 -15.63 0.48 3.90
N LYS A 273 -16.74 0.97 3.34
CA LYS A 273 -17.81 0.12 2.83
C LYS A 273 -18.23 0.58 1.45
N VAL A 274 -18.28 -0.36 0.51
CA VAL A 274 -18.83 -0.17 -0.84
C VAL A 274 -20.09 -1.03 -0.94
N ASN A 275 -21.26 -0.41 -1.02
CA ASN A 275 -22.54 -1.12 -1.15
C ASN A 275 -23.02 -1.10 -2.61
N ALA A 276 -23.33 -2.28 -3.14
CA ALA A 276 -23.92 -2.49 -4.46
C ALA A 276 -25.14 -3.42 -4.29
N PRO A 277 -26.36 -2.88 -4.16
CA PRO A 277 -27.53 -3.62 -3.67
C PRO A 277 -28.06 -4.68 -4.65
N THR A 278 -27.73 -4.58 -5.95
CA THR A 278 -28.13 -5.57 -6.96
C THR A 278 -27.14 -6.73 -7.08
N VAL A 279 -25.93 -6.59 -6.54
CA VAL A 279 -24.93 -7.65 -6.52
C VAL A 279 -25.32 -8.69 -5.46
N ALA A 280 -25.60 -9.90 -5.90
CA ALA A 280 -25.93 -11.00 -5.00
C ALA A 280 -24.72 -11.32 -4.09
N PRO A 281 -24.96 -11.67 -2.80
CA PRO A 281 -23.89 -12.10 -1.92
C PRO A 281 -23.23 -13.38 -2.48
N PRO A 282 -21.91 -13.51 -2.37
CA PRO A 282 -21.19 -14.70 -2.84
C PRO A 282 -21.65 -15.95 -2.08
N ALA A 283 -21.58 -17.10 -2.75
CA ALA A 283 -21.88 -18.38 -2.12
C ALA A 283 -20.95 -18.64 -0.92
N ALA A 284 -21.51 -19.18 0.18
CA ALA A 284 -20.82 -19.34 1.46
C ALA A 284 -19.54 -20.19 1.42
N GLU A 285 -19.35 -21.02 0.38
CA GLU A 285 -18.19 -21.89 0.23
C GLU A 285 -17.13 -21.34 -0.73
N CYS A 286 -17.28 -20.11 -1.22
CA CYS A 286 -16.38 -19.58 -2.25
C CYS A 286 -15.17 -18.83 -1.67
N PRO A 287 -13.93 -19.26 -1.97
CA PRO A 287 -12.74 -18.52 -1.55
C PRO A 287 -12.71 -17.13 -2.21
N PHE A 288 -12.29 -16.11 -1.45
CA PHE A 288 -12.05 -14.79 -2.01
C PHE A 288 -10.69 -14.76 -2.67
N VAL A 289 -10.67 -15.11 -3.95
CA VAL A 289 -9.49 -15.04 -4.81
C VAL A 289 -9.96 -14.43 -6.12
N PHE A 290 -9.38 -13.28 -6.47
CA PHE A 290 -9.60 -12.70 -7.78
C PHE A 290 -9.28 -13.74 -8.84
N THR A 291 -10.29 -14.02 -9.66
CA THR A 291 -10.25 -15.07 -10.65
C THR A 291 -10.31 -14.43 -12.01
N TYR A 292 -9.27 -14.70 -12.81
CA TYR A 292 -9.20 -14.31 -14.19
C TYR A 292 -9.86 -15.40 -15.01
N ALA A 293 -10.86 -15.04 -15.81
CA ALA A 293 -11.54 -16.00 -16.66
C ALA A 293 -11.69 -15.49 -18.08
N VAL A 294 -11.53 -16.40 -19.04
CA VAL A 294 -11.65 -16.12 -20.47
C VAL A 294 -12.96 -16.62 -21.03
N ASN A 295 -13.66 -15.75 -21.75
CA ASN A 295 -14.87 -16.10 -22.45
C ASN A 295 -14.56 -17.07 -23.60
N PRO A 296 -15.21 -18.26 -23.67
CA PRO A 296 -14.89 -19.28 -24.67
C PRO A 296 -15.28 -18.87 -26.10
N HIS A 297 -16.16 -17.88 -26.25
CA HIS A 297 -16.61 -17.40 -27.56
C HIS A 297 -15.81 -16.20 -28.05
N THR A 298 -15.46 -15.28 -27.13
CA THR A 298 -14.82 -14.02 -27.51
C THR A 298 -13.32 -13.99 -27.21
N THR A 299 -12.78 -15.02 -26.55
CA THR A 299 -11.38 -15.11 -26.12
C THR A 299 -10.90 -13.95 -25.24
N HIS A 300 -11.82 -13.15 -24.69
CA HIS A 300 -11.51 -12.00 -23.84
C HIS A 300 -11.50 -12.40 -22.37
N TRP A 301 -10.53 -11.86 -21.64
CA TRP A 301 -10.41 -12.02 -20.21
C TRP A 301 -11.31 -11.05 -19.45
N ALA A 302 -11.80 -11.48 -18.30
CA ALA A 302 -12.47 -10.67 -17.31
C ALA A 302 -12.05 -11.12 -15.91
N THR A 303 -12.22 -10.22 -14.96
CA THR A 303 -11.92 -10.43 -13.54
C THR A 303 -13.20 -10.65 -12.76
N PHE A 304 -13.12 -11.61 -11.85
CA PHE A 304 -14.19 -12.02 -10.99
C PHE A 304 -13.69 -11.98 -9.54
N PRO A 305 -14.47 -11.46 -8.58
CA PRO A 305 -14.07 -11.43 -7.18
C PRO A 305 -13.76 -12.82 -6.61
N THR A 306 -14.41 -13.86 -7.14
CA THR A 306 -14.22 -15.25 -6.73
C THR A 306 -14.30 -16.22 -7.91
N PRO A 307 -13.79 -17.46 -7.77
CA PRO A 307 -13.98 -18.48 -8.78
C PRO A 307 -15.45 -18.84 -9.03
N CYS A 308 -16.33 -18.59 -8.06
CA CYS A 308 -17.76 -18.91 -8.16
C CYS A 308 -18.55 -17.85 -8.92
N ASP A 309 -17.99 -16.65 -9.07
CA ASP A 309 -18.61 -15.59 -9.88
C ASP A 309 -18.34 -15.79 -11.37
N VAL A 310 -17.43 -16.71 -11.73
CA VAL A 310 -17.11 -17.05 -13.11
C VAL A 310 -18.30 -17.74 -13.80
N PRO A 311 -18.77 -17.22 -14.95
CA PRO A 311 -19.87 -17.85 -15.67
C PRO A 311 -19.55 -19.29 -16.10
N PRO A 312 -20.53 -20.22 -16.07
CA PRO A 312 -20.33 -21.59 -16.50
C PRO A 312 -19.72 -21.69 -17.92
N GLY A 313 -18.69 -22.51 -18.07
CA GLY A 313 -18.02 -22.77 -19.35
C GLY A 313 -16.88 -21.81 -19.70
N TRP A 314 -16.62 -20.78 -18.89
CA TRP A 314 -15.40 -19.98 -19.01
C TRP A 314 -14.22 -20.74 -18.41
N PHE A 315 -13.06 -20.69 -19.07
CA PHE A 315 -11.81 -21.17 -18.47
C PHE A 315 -11.31 -20.12 -17.49
N SER A 316 -10.84 -20.52 -16.31
CA SER A 316 -10.41 -19.59 -15.26
C SER A 316 -9.15 -20.03 -14.53
N GLN A 317 -8.45 -19.05 -13.97
CA GLN A 317 -7.22 -19.22 -13.20
C GLN A 317 -7.08 -18.11 -12.14
N PRO A 318 -6.37 -18.37 -11.03
CA PRO A 318 -6.15 -17.38 -9.96
C PRO A 318 -5.02 -16.40 -10.30
N GLU A 319 -4.10 -16.78 -11.19
CA GLU A 319 -2.97 -15.94 -11.59
C GLU A 319 -3.33 -15.13 -12.85
N PRO A 320 -2.97 -13.84 -12.90
CA PRO A 320 -3.12 -13.04 -14.11
C PRO A 320 -2.29 -13.66 -15.25
N PRO A 321 -2.83 -13.81 -16.48
CA PRO A 321 -2.05 -14.27 -17.63
C PRO A 321 -0.82 -13.38 -17.95
N ASP A 322 0.21 -13.92 -18.61
CA ASP A 322 1.41 -13.15 -18.98
C ASP A 322 1.15 -12.03 -20.01
N ALA A 323 0.07 -12.17 -20.79
CA ALA A 323 -0.41 -11.17 -21.75
C ALA A 323 -1.94 -11.27 -21.83
N PHE A 324 -2.62 -10.48 -21.02
CA PHE A 324 -4.06 -10.31 -21.09
C PHE A 324 -4.40 -8.86 -20.88
N GLU A 325 -5.27 -8.37 -21.75
CA GLU A 325 -5.96 -7.13 -21.51
C GLU A 325 -7.15 -7.47 -20.59
N THR A 326 -7.00 -7.30 -19.28
CA THR A 326 -8.20 -7.06 -18.45
C THR A 326 -8.71 -5.69 -18.83
N CYS A 327 -9.72 -5.64 -19.68
CA CYS A 327 -10.44 -4.39 -19.90
C CYS A 327 -11.16 -4.00 -18.59
N PRO A 328 -10.81 -2.91 -17.90
CA PRO A 328 -11.71 -2.30 -16.93
C PRO A 328 -12.79 -1.61 -17.77
N ALA A 329 -13.97 -2.24 -17.84
CA ALA A 329 -15.11 -1.89 -18.67
C ALA A 329 -14.90 -2.06 -20.20
N ARG A 330 -15.73 -2.91 -20.82
CA ARG A 330 -15.62 -3.27 -22.26
C ARG A 330 -16.02 -2.19 -23.27
N TYR A 331 -16.54 -1.02 -22.91
CA TYR A 331 -17.01 -0.10 -23.96
C TYR A 331 -16.69 1.33 -23.61
N ALA A 332 -16.00 1.99 -24.54
CA ALA A 332 -16.10 3.43 -24.65
C ALA A 332 -17.59 3.77 -24.66
N ILE A 333 -18.07 4.50 -23.64
CA ILE A 333 -19.50 4.76 -23.50
C ILE A 333 -19.83 5.81 -24.55
N TYR A 334 -20.55 5.38 -25.59
CA TYR A 334 -21.05 6.26 -26.62
C TYR A 334 -22.50 6.62 -26.35
N LYS A 335 -22.76 7.91 -26.20
CA LYS A 335 -24.11 8.47 -26.29
C LYS A 335 -24.26 9.09 -27.66
N SER A 336 -25.21 8.63 -28.46
CA SER A 336 -25.39 9.21 -29.78
C SER A 336 -25.95 10.63 -29.71
N PRO A 337 -25.57 11.52 -30.66
CA PRO A 337 -26.19 12.82 -30.81
C PRO A 337 -27.72 12.76 -30.87
N THR A 338 -28.26 11.73 -31.52
CA THR A 338 -29.70 11.47 -31.63
C THR A 338 -30.36 11.04 -30.31
N GLN A 339 -29.58 10.57 -29.34
CA GLN A 339 -30.02 10.23 -27.98
C GLN A 339 -29.77 11.37 -26.97
N ALA A 340 -29.05 12.42 -27.37
CA ALA A 340 -28.69 13.54 -26.52
C ALA A 340 -29.65 14.72 -26.74
N LYS A 341 -30.14 15.31 -25.64
CA LYS A 341 -31.13 16.42 -25.69
C LYS A 341 -30.58 17.69 -26.35
N ASP A 342 -29.27 17.81 -26.40
CA ASP A 342 -28.50 18.93 -26.98
C ASP A 342 -27.97 18.63 -28.39
N GLY A 343 -28.19 17.42 -28.92
CA GLY A 343 -27.67 17.00 -30.23
C GLY A 343 -26.17 16.71 -30.25
N ILE A 344 -25.51 16.55 -29.08
CA ILE A 344 -24.06 16.31 -28.99
C ILE A 344 -23.80 14.88 -28.52
N GLY A 345 -23.07 14.12 -29.34
CA GLY A 345 -22.63 12.78 -29.00
C GLY A 345 -21.36 12.81 -28.16
N ASN A 346 -21.26 11.90 -27.18
CA ASN A 346 -20.11 11.80 -26.29
C ASN A 346 -19.54 10.38 -26.33
N LEU A 347 -18.22 10.25 -26.45
CA LEU A 347 -17.48 8.99 -26.36
C LEU A 347 -16.50 9.08 -25.18
N ASN A 348 -16.69 8.23 -24.16
CA ASN A 348 -15.86 8.20 -22.95
C ASN A 348 -15.03 6.92 -22.91
N ILE A 349 -13.70 7.03 -23.00
CA ILE A 349 -12.76 5.91 -22.85
C ILE A 349 -12.19 5.97 -21.43
N PRO A 350 -12.42 4.94 -20.59
CA PRO A 350 -12.21 5.02 -19.15
C PRO A 350 -10.74 5.14 -18.74
N PHE A 351 -9.85 4.32 -19.29
CA PHE A 351 -8.42 4.37 -18.99
C PHE A 351 -7.59 3.97 -20.23
N VAL A 352 -6.56 4.75 -20.54
CA VAL A 352 -5.60 4.52 -21.62
C VAL A 352 -4.20 4.65 -21.05
N ASP A 353 -3.44 3.57 -21.10
CA ASP A 353 -2.02 3.57 -20.75
C ASP A 353 -1.22 4.19 -21.89
N VAL A 354 -0.46 5.23 -21.58
CA VAL A 354 0.42 5.89 -22.55
C VAL A 354 1.81 5.99 -21.96
N LYS A 355 2.77 5.48 -22.72
CA LYS A 355 4.19 5.67 -22.46
C LYS A 355 4.72 6.74 -23.40
N ASP A 356 5.34 7.78 -22.87
CA ASP A 356 5.98 8.80 -23.71
C ASP A 356 7.36 8.35 -24.23
N ASP A 357 7.91 9.14 -25.14
CA ASP A 357 9.21 8.86 -25.79
C ASP A 357 10.40 8.87 -24.81
N VAL A 358 10.20 9.32 -23.57
CA VAL A 358 11.21 9.34 -22.50
C VAL A 358 10.92 8.32 -21.39
N GLY A 359 9.89 7.49 -21.55
CA GLY A 359 9.61 6.33 -20.71
C GLY A 359 8.70 6.58 -19.51
N ASN A 360 8.10 7.76 -19.39
CA ASN A 360 7.09 8.02 -18.35
C ASN A 360 5.80 7.29 -18.70
N GLU A 361 5.16 6.73 -17.68
CA GLU A 361 3.90 6.01 -17.81
C GLU A 361 2.76 6.88 -17.26
N TYR A 362 1.68 6.95 -18.03
CA TYR A 362 0.52 7.77 -17.73
C TYR A 362 -0.76 6.96 -17.88
N LEU A 363 -1.67 7.13 -16.93
CA LEU A 363 -3.03 6.65 -17.02
C LEU A 363 -3.94 7.83 -17.41
N PHE A 364 -4.60 7.71 -18.56
CA PHE A 364 -5.45 8.78 -19.09
C PHE A 364 -6.91 8.36 -19.22
N ARG A 365 -7.81 9.28 -18.89
CA ARG A 365 -9.20 9.22 -19.35
C ARG A 365 -9.40 10.11 -20.58
N VAL A 366 -10.00 9.55 -21.64
CA VAL A 366 -10.22 10.28 -22.90
C VAL A 366 -11.71 10.56 -23.11
N ILE A 367 -12.03 11.84 -23.31
CA ILE A 367 -13.40 12.31 -23.62
C ILE A 367 -13.41 12.99 -24.98
N MET A 368 -14.25 12.48 -25.89
CA MET A 368 -14.43 13.02 -27.24
C MET A 368 -15.89 13.42 -27.50
N GLN A 369 -16.09 14.47 -28.29
CA GLN A 369 -17.41 14.94 -28.72
C GLN A 369 -17.54 15.02 -30.24
N GLN A 370 -18.76 14.81 -30.73
CA GLN A 370 -19.12 14.97 -32.13
C GLN A 370 -20.57 15.42 -32.31
N GLU A 371 -20.81 16.32 -33.27
CA GLU A 371 -22.13 16.72 -33.76
C GLU A 371 -22.52 15.92 -35.02
N GLY A 372 -23.82 15.65 -35.24
CA GLY A 372 -24.33 14.94 -36.43
C GLY A 372 -24.98 13.59 -36.13
N ASP A 373 -25.33 12.77 -37.11
CA ASP A 373 -26.19 11.59 -36.86
C ASP A 373 -25.44 10.27 -36.54
N ILE A 374 -24.15 10.16 -36.89
CA ILE A 374 -23.36 8.92 -36.79
C ILE A 374 -21.94 9.25 -36.32
N PHE A 375 -21.44 8.54 -35.30
CA PHE A 375 -20.07 8.73 -34.81
C PHE A 375 -19.03 8.24 -35.81
N LYS A 376 -17.99 9.04 -36.02
CA LYS A 376 -16.82 8.70 -36.81
C LYS A 376 -15.58 9.13 -36.05
N LEU A 377 -14.76 8.16 -35.66
CA LEU A 377 -13.59 8.38 -34.81
C LEU A 377 -12.62 9.44 -35.39
N GLY A 378 -12.47 9.52 -36.72
CA GLY A 378 -11.60 10.51 -37.38
C GLY A 378 -12.16 11.94 -37.45
N GLU A 379 -13.44 12.14 -37.13
CA GLU A 379 -14.12 13.45 -37.14
C GLU A 379 -14.43 13.93 -35.71
N ALA A 380 -14.15 13.12 -34.69
CA ALA A 380 -14.41 13.44 -33.30
C ALA A 380 -13.38 14.43 -32.75
N LYS A 381 -13.86 15.43 -31.99
CA LYS A 381 -12.99 16.41 -31.34
C LYS A 381 -12.64 15.92 -29.94
N LEU A 382 -11.35 15.80 -29.65
CA LEU A 382 -10.85 15.61 -28.29
C LEU A 382 -11.18 16.84 -27.45
N ILE A 383 -11.93 16.66 -26.36
CA ILE A 383 -12.37 17.76 -25.50
C ILE A 383 -11.52 17.80 -24.22
N ARG A 384 -11.21 16.64 -23.66
CA ARG A 384 -10.49 16.55 -22.39
C ARG A 384 -9.63 15.29 -22.31
N ILE A 385 -8.39 15.47 -21.87
CA ILE A 385 -7.52 14.42 -21.36
C ILE A 385 -7.34 14.71 -19.88
N LEU A 386 -7.75 13.79 -19.02
CA LEU A 386 -7.46 13.87 -17.60
C LEU A 386 -6.18 13.09 -17.35
N LYS A 387 -5.10 13.80 -17.03
CA LYS A 387 -3.83 13.23 -16.62
C LYS A 387 -3.92 12.86 -15.14
N GLU A 388 -3.87 11.59 -14.82
CA GLU A 388 -3.54 11.16 -13.46
C GLU A 388 -2.00 11.18 -13.34
N ALA A 389 -1.48 11.84 -12.30
CA ALA A 389 -0.09 12.29 -12.23
C ALA A 389 0.91 11.10 -12.21
N PRO A 390 2.13 11.28 -12.77
CA PRO A 390 3.14 10.24 -12.82
C PRO A 390 3.77 10.00 -11.45
N VAL A 391 4.20 8.75 -11.22
CA VAL A 391 5.12 8.39 -10.14
C VAL A 391 6.47 9.06 -10.44
N GLU A 392 6.93 9.97 -9.57
CA GLU A 392 8.29 10.52 -9.68
C GLU A 392 9.31 9.39 -9.55
N GLN A 393 10.12 9.20 -10.59
CA GLN A 393 11.33 8.39 -10.47
C GLN A 393 12.39 9.19 -9.72
N PRO A 394 13.15 8.57 -8.81
CA PRO A 394 14.24 9.24 -8.12
C PRO A 394 15.31 9.72 -9.14
N PRO A 395 16.02 10.83 -8.86
CA PRO A 395 16.99 11.39 -9.80
C PRO A 395 18.08 10.37 -10.11
N VAL A 396 18.38 10.18 -11.40
CA VAL A 396 19.54 9.41 -11.83
C VAL A 396 20.80 10.13 -11.37
N GLU A 397 21.53 9.50 -10.45
CA GLU A 397 22.82 9.98 -9.96
C GLU A 397 23.83 10.01 -11.12
N GLN A 398 24.34 11.20 -11.46
CA GLN A 398 25.40 11.33 -12.46
C GLN A 398 26.69 10.69 -11.92
N PRO A 399 27.44 9.93 -12.73
CA PRO A 399 28.69 9.34 -12.28
C PRO A 399 29.69 10.46 -11.91
N PRO A 400 30.52 10.25 -10.87
CA PRO A 400 31.38 11.28 -10.34
C PRO A 400 32.40 11.76 -11.37
N VAL A 401 32.47 13.08 -11.52
CA VAL A 401 33.51 13.76 -12.30
C VAL A 401 34.87 13.46 -11.64
N GLU A 402 35.72 12.78 -12.39
CA GLU A 402 37.09 12.44 -11.98
C GLU A 402 37.89 13.74 -11.74
N GLN A 403 38.23 14.01 -10.49
CA GLN A 403 39.14 15.09 -10.15
C GLN A 403 40.59 14.67 -10.45
N PRO A 404 41.41 15.53 -11.07
CA PRO A 404 42.80 15.20 -11.35
C PRO A 404 43.58 15.09 -10.04
N GLN A 405 44.27 13.97 -9.84
CA GLN A 405 45.17 13.75 -8.70
C GLN A 405 46.39 14.69 -8.77
N PRO A 406 46.94 15.10 -7.60
CA PRO A 406 48.01 16.10 -7.48
C PRO A 406 49.36 15.67 -8.05
#